data_AF-A0A965B3M1-F1
#
_entry.id   AF-A0A965B3M1-F1
#
_cell.length_a   1.000
_cell.length_b   1.000
_cell.length_c   1.000
_cell.angle_alpha   90.00
_cell.angle_beta   90.00
_cell.angle_gamma   90.00
#
_symmetry.space_group_name_H-M   'P 1'
#
loop_
_entity.id
_entity.type
_entity.pdbx_description
1 polymer ?
#
loop_
_entity_poly.entity_id
_entity_poly.type
_entity_poly.pdbx_seq_one_letter_code
_entity_poly.pdbx_strand_id
1 'polypeptide(L)'
;MSQSVLVLAIIAIAVVGFGLGRAKVVSKQERLHSLPRYYGTFVALCAGVPAFAVMLLWVLFAPIIMLQPIFDQITPDMIPEGGAASLIMADISRLSDGLITAQEAGLIDPAAIGAPVNLTVLGEMLGQAGVILGSEIQDSTLILALEMVERTQTFHTLLVVVTLATALIGLATGYMRVSPRFWARNMVERAYLGLLILAAGVAIFTTVGIVLSMLFETINFFGLHDWRDFFFGLNWAPSFQDDSELAILPLLWGTLYISIVALFVAVPIGLFAAIYLSEYASRSVRSFAKPLLEVLAGIPTIVYGLFALIVFGPFL
;
A
#
# COMPACT_ATOMS: atom_id res chain seq x y z
N MET A 1 5.81 5.57 20.18
CA MET A 1 6.94 4.99 19.41
C MET A 1 6.42 4.69 18.02
N SER A 2 6.86 5.36 16.96
CA SER A 2 6.28 5.14 15.63
C SER A 2 6.47 3.69 15.15
N GLN A 3 5.63 3.24 14.22
CA GLN A 3 5.76 1.91 13.62
C GLN A 3 7.13 1.70 12.97
N SER A 4 7.71 2.73 12.35
CA SER A 4 9.07 2.68 11.80
C SER A 4 10.13 2.44 12.88
N VAL A 5 10.00 3.08 14.04
CA VAL A 5 10.91 2.84 15.18
C VAL A 5 10.73 1.43 15.74
N LEU A 6 9.50 0.90 15.78
CA LEU A 6 9.26 -0.49 16.19
C LEU A 6 9.95 -1.49 15.24
N VAL A 7 9.84 -1.29 13.93
CA VAL A 7 10.54 -2.12 12.93
C VAL A 7 12.05 -2.05 13.14
N LEU A 8 12.62 -0.85 13.33
CA LEU A 8 14.03 -0.68 13.61
C LEU A 8 14.46 -1.36 14.91
N ALA A 9 13.61 -1.33 15.96
CA ALA A 9 13.86 -2.02 17.22
C ALA A 9 13.89 -3.55 17.03
N ILE A 10 12.97 -4.13 16.26
CA ILE A 10 12.97 -5.57 15.94
C ILE A 10 14.23 -5.95 15.18
N ILE A 11 14.63 -5.14 14.18
CA ILE A 11 15.87 -5.36 13.42
C ILE A 11 17.08 -5.28 14.36
N ALA A 12 17.14 -4.29 15.24
CA ALA A 12 18.23 -4.14 16.20
C ALA A 12 18.32 -5.36 17.13
N ILE A 13 17.19 -5.83 17.68
CA ILE A 13 17.14 -7.05 18.51
C ILE A 13 17.63 -8.27 17.71
N ALA A 14 17.21 -8.42 16.45
CA ALA A 14 17.65 -9.52 15.59
C ALA A 14 19.17 -9.45 15.29
N VAL A 15 19.71 -8.25 15.04
CA VAL A 15 21.16 -8.03 14.82
C VAL A 15 21.97 -8.34 16.08
N VAL A 16 21.49 -7.92 17.26
CA VAL A 16 22.09 -8.29 18.54
C VAL A 16 22.04 -9.81 18.74
N GLY A 17 20.90 -10.43 18.47
CA GLY A 17 20.72 -11.88 18.50
C GLY A 17 21.70 -12.62 17.59
N PHE A 18 21.94 -12.09 16.38
CA PHE A 18 22.95 -12.62 15.46
C PHE A 18 24.36 -12.61 16.07
N GLY A 19 24.76 -11.48 16.64
CA GLY A 19 26.06 -11.31 17.29
C GLY A 19 26.23 -12.28 18.46
N LEU A 20 25.25 -12.34 19.37
CA LEU A 20 25.27 -13.20 20.55
C LEU A 20 25.31 -14.69 20.18
N GLY A 21 24.48 -15.13 19.23
CA GLY A 21 24.43 -16.52 18.77
C GLY A 21 25.75 -16.97 18.14
N ARG A 22 26.38 -16.11 17.33
CA ARG A 22 27.70 -16.38 16.75
C ARG A 22 28.79 -16.42 17.82
N ALA A 23 28.84 -15.42 18.70
CA ALA A 23 29.87 -15.30 19.73
C ALA A 23 29.87 -16.49 20.69
N LYS A 24 28.68 -16.96 21.11
CA LYS A 24 28.50 -18.10 22.01
C LYS A 24 29.16 -19.39 21.51
N VAL A 25 29.18 -19.59 20.20
CA VAL A 25 29.70 -20.82 19.58
C VAL A 25 31.17 -20.69 19.25
N VAL A 26 31.63 -19.50 18.83
CA VAL A 26 33.05 -19.22 18.55
C VAL A 26 33.90 -19.27 19.83
N SER A 27 33.36 -18.85 20.97
CA SER A 27 34.07 -18.92 22.26
C SER A 27 34.33 -20.36 22.72
N LYS A 28 33.58 -21.34 22.19
CA LYS A 28 33.78 -22.76 22.48
C LYS A 28 34.73 -23.35 21.44
N GLN A 29 35.91 -23.77 21.85
CA GLN A 29 36.90 -24.45 20.99
C GLN A 29 36.49 -25.90 20.65
N GLU A 30 35.22 -26.12 20.36
CA GLU A 30 34.65 -27.41 19.98
C GLU A 30 34.47 -27.49 18.45
N ARG A 31 34.49 -28.71 17.91
CA ARG A 31 34.18 -28.92 16.49
C ARG A 31 32.70 -28.59 16.23
N LEU A 32 32.46 -27.55 15.42
CA LEU A 32 31.12 -27.08 15.09
C LEU A 32 30.50 -27.93 13.99
N HIS A 33 29.20 -28.20 14.10
CA HIS A 33 28.45 -28.87 13.02
C HIS A 33 28.18 -27.92 11.83
N SER A 34 28.06 -26.61 12.07
CA SER A 34 27.75 -25.62 11.03
C SER A 34 28.68 -24.41 11.13
N LEU A 35 28.75 -23.60 10.07
CA LEU A 35 29.52 -22.35 10.12
C LEU A 35 28.93 -21.41 11.20
N PRO A 36 29.77 -20.67 11.94
CA PRO A 36 29.33 -19.75 13.00
C PRO A 36 28.20 -18.79 12.59
N ARG A 37 28.19 -18.36 11.32
CA ARG A 37 27.14 -17.50 10.76
C ARG A 37 25.73 -18.08 10.89
N TYR A 38 25.55 -19.40 10.74
CA TYR A 38 24.23 -20.02 10.79
C TYR A 38 23.65 -20.02 12.20
N TYR A 39 24.48 -20.11 13.24
CA TYR A 39 24.01 -20.00 14.63
C TYR A 39 23.53 -18.59 14.94
N GLY A 40 24.26 -17.57 14.48
CA GLY A 40 23.80 -16.18 14.56
C GLY A 40 22.49 -15.97 13.81
N THR A 41 22.42 -16.40 12.55
CA THR A 41 21.20 -16.27 11.73
C THR A 41 20.01 -16.98 12.36
N PHE A 42 20.21 -18.16 12.95
CA PHE A 42 19.15 -18.87 13.66
C PHE A 42 18.58 -18.06 14.83
N VAL A 43 19.43 -17.49 15.69
CA VAL A 43 18.96 -16.65 16.82
C VAL A 43 18.25 -15.39 16.32
N ALA A 44 18.79 -14.75 15.28
CA ALA A 44 18.18 -13.59 14.65
C ALA A 44 16.79 -13.92 14.08
N LEU A 45 16.63 -15.07 13.42
CA LEU A 45 15.34 -15.53 12.90
C LEU A 45 14.35 -15.84 14.03
N CYS A 46 14.78 -16.47 15.13
CA CYS A 46 13.92 -16.72 16.28
C CYS A 46 13.43 -15.43 16.94
N ALA A 47 14.24 -14.37 16.98
CA ALA A 47 13.84 -13.07 17.49
C ALA A 47 12.95 -12.29 16.51
N GLY A 48 13.37 -12.21 15.25
CA GLY A 48 12.74 -11.36 14.24
C GLY A 48 11.45 -11.93 13.67
N VAL A 49 11.45 -13.19 13.23
CA VAL A 49 10.32 -13.77 12.46
C VAL A 49 9.01 -13.77 13.26
N PRO A 50 8.97 -14.23 14.52
CA PRO A 50 7.74 -14.20 15.31
C PRO A 50 7.26 -12.77 15.60
N ALA A 51 8.18 -11.84 15.85
CA ALA A 51 7.84 -10.43 16.10
C ALA A 51 7.24 -9.76 14.84
N PHE A 52 7.84 -9.98 13.67
CA PHE A 52 7.29 -9.51 12.40
C PHE A 52 5.95 -10.18 12.08
N ALA A 53 5.76 -11.46 12.41
CA ALA A 53 4.48 -12.14 12.23
C ALA A 53 3.38 -11.53 13.12
N VAL A 54 3.67 -11.24 14.40
CA VAL A 54 2.74 -10.52 15.29
C VAL A 54 2.38 -9.16 14.71
N MET A 55 3.38 -8.39 14.28
CA MET A 55 3.15 -7.06 13.71
C MET A 55 2.31 -7.13 12.42
N LEU A 56 2.59 -8.10 11.53
CA LEU A 56 1.82 -8.31 10.32
C LEU A 56 0.36 -8.69 10.62
N LEU A 57 0.15 -9.65 11.52
CA LEU A 57 -1.19 -10.04 11.95
C LEU A 57 -1.93 -8.85 12.57
N TRP A 58 -1.24 -8.06 13.38
CA TRP A 58 -1.82 -6.86 13.96
C TRP A 58 -2.29 -5.87 12.89
N VAL A 59 -1.46 -5.58 11.88
CA VAL A 59 -1.83 -4.66 10.78
C VAL A 59 -3.06 -5.18 10.02
N LEU A 60 -3.18 -6.50 9.83
CA LEU A 60 -4.31 -7.11 9.13
C LEU A 60 -5.61 -7.08 9.94
N PHE A 61 -5.53 -7.32 11.26
CA PHE A 61 -6.71 -7.50 12.11
C PHE A 61 -7.10 -6.26 12.93
N ALA A 62 -6.17 -5.35 13.22
CA ALA A 62 -6.45 -4.12 13.97
C ALA A 62 -7.60 -3.30 13.40
N PRO A 63 -7.70 -3.00 12.08
CA PRO A 63 -8.82 -2.20 11.57
C PRO A 63 -10.16 -2.88 11.81
N ILE A 64 -10.24 -4.21 11.68
CA ILE A 64 -11.48 -4.97 11.89
C ILE A 64 -11.90 -4.87 13.37
N ILE A 65 -10.96 -5.07 14.29
CA ILE A 65 -11.24 -5.09 15.73
C ILE A 65 -11.55 -3.68 16.26
N MET A 66 -10.92 -2.66 15.68
CA MET A 66 -11.03 -1.27 16.12
C MET A 66 -12.30 -0.59 15.59
N LEU A 67 -12.64 -0.79 14.31
CA LEU A 67 -13.70 -0.01 13.64
C LEU A 67 -15.11 -0.55 13.93
N GLN A 68 -15.28 -1.87 14.04
CA GLN A 68 -16.59 -2.50 14.24
C GLN A 68 -17.33 -2.00 15.49
N PRO A 69 -16.72 -1.97 16.69
CA PRO A 69 -17.42 -1.51 17.89
C PRO A 69 -17.81 -0.02 17.89
N ILE A 70 -17.13 0.80 17.10
CA ILE A 70 -17.48 2.23 16.93
C ILE A 70 -18.66 2.33 15.97
N PHE A 71 -18.62 1.57 14.88
CA PHE A 71 -19.70 1.52 13.90
C PHE A 71 -21.03 1.07 14.52
N ASP A 72 -20.99 0.06 15.40
CA ASP A 72 -22.18 -0.45 16.10
C ASP A 72 -22.81 0.58 17.06
N GLN A 73 -22.07 1.61 17.46
CA GLN A 73 -22.56 2.71 18.31
C GLN A 73 -23.17 3.86 17.51
N ILE A 74 -23.08 3.85 16.17
CA ILE A 74 -23.69 4.87 15.32
C ILE A 74 -25.21 4.64 15.30
N THR A 75 -25.95 5.53 15.94
CA THR A 75 -27.41 5.46 16.00
C THR A 75 -28.06 6.19 14.81
N PRO A 76 -29.30 5.83 14.40
CA PRO A 76 -29.96 6.42 13.24
C PRO A 76 -30.16 7.94 13.31
N ASP A 77 -30.23 8.52 14.50
CA ASP A 77 -30.34 9.96 14.76
C ASP A 77 -29.05 10.75 14.47
N MET A 78 -27.91 10.06 14.35
CA MET A 78 -26.65 10.67 13.94
C MET A 78 -26.51 10.78 12.41
N ILE A 79 -27.36 10.08 11.64
CA ILE A 79 -27.29 10.02 10.17
C ILE A 79 -28.07 11.21 9.59
N PRO A 80 -27.40 12.12 8.86
CA PRO A 80 -28.09 13.21 8.17
C PRO A 80 -29.14 12.67 7.21
N GLU A 81 -30.22 13.43 6.97
CA GLU A 81 -31.26 13.01 6.01
C GLU A 81 -30.67 12.73 4.62
N GLY A 82 -30.88 11.52 4.10
CA GLY A 82 -30.29 11.06 2.84
C GLY A 82 -28.80 10.65 2.93
N GLY A 83 -28.21 10.69 4.11
CA GLY A 83 -26.83 10.28 4.39
C GLY A 83 -26.67 8.78 4.66
N ALA A 84 -25.41 8.35 4.78
CA ALA A 84 -25.05 6.97 5.10
C ALA A 84 -24.16 6.94 6.35
N ALA A 85 -24.24 5.86 7.14
CA ALA A 85 -23.40 5.66 8.33
C ALA A 85 -21.89 5.70 8.01
N SER A 86 -21.50 5.34 6.79
CA SER A 86 -20.12 5.45 6.30
C SER A 86 -19.61 6.89 6.25
N LEU A 87 -20.50 7.87 6.04
CA LEU A 87 -20.14 9.29 6.03
C LEU A 87 -19.78 9.78 7.43
N ILE A 88 -20.60 9.42 8.43
CA ILE A 88 -20.30 9.71 9.84
C ILE A 88 -18.99 9.02 10.24
N MET A 89 -18.82 7.75 9.86
CA MET A 89 -17.58 7.02 10.18
C MET A 89 -16.34 7.71 9.59
N ALA A 90 -16.47 8.28 8.39
CA ALA A 90 -15.41 9.08 7.78
C ALA A 90 -15.16 10.40 8.53
N ASP A 91 -16.20 11.03 9.08
CA ASP A 91 -16.05 12.23 9.92
C ASP A 91 -15.42 11.90 11.27
N ILE A 92 -15.84 10.82 11.93
CA ILE A 92 -15.23 10.29 13.17
C ILE A 92 -13.75 9.99 12.95
N SER A 93 -13.40 9.33 11.83
CA SER A 93 -12.01 9.00 11.50
C SER A 93 -11.18 10.26 11.25
N ARG A 94 -11.70 11.22 10.48
CA ARG A 94 -11.03 12.52 10.23
C ARG A 94 -10.82 13.30 11.52
N LEU A 95 -11.82 13.33 12.41
CA LEU A 95 -11.72 13.96 13.73
C LEU A 95 -10.66 13.27 14.59
N SER A 96 -10.71 11.93 14.69
CA SER A 96 -9.76 11.13 15.45
C SER A 96 -8.32 11.35 14.96
N ASP A 97 -8.08 11.27 13.65
CA ASP A 97 -6.77 11.49 13.04
C ASP A 97 -6.26 12.92 13.31
N GLY A 98 -7.16 13.90 13.23
CA GLY A 98 -6.84 15.28 13.55
C GLY A 98 -6.45 15.49 15.02
N LEU A 99 -7.18 14.85 15.94
CA LEU A 99 -6.89 14.89 17.38
C LEU A 99 -5.56 14.22 17.71
N ILE A 100 -5.26 13.08 17.10
CA ILE A 100 -3.96 12.41 17.25
C ILE A 100 -2.84 13.31 16.75
N THR A 101 -3.01 13.92 15.57
CA THR A 101 -2.00 14.83 14.98
C THR A 101 -1.76 16.04 15.86
N ALA A 102 -2.82 16.65 16.40
CA ALA A 102 -2.72 17.80 17.29
C ALA A 102 -2.06 17.43 18.63
N GLN A 103 -2.31 16.23 19.16
CA GLN A 103 -1.64 15.71 20.34
C GLN A 103 -0.14 15.46 20.09
N GLU A 104 0.22 14.88 18.95
CA GLU A 104 1.62 14.66 18.57
C GLU A 104 2.39 15.97 18.34
N ALA A 105 1.72 17.01 17.85
CA ALA A 105 2.26 18.36 17.73
C ALA A 105 2.39 19.09 19.08
N GLY A 106 1.92 18.49 20.18
CA GLY A 106 1.91 19.11 21.51
C GLY A 106 0.90 20.26 21.66
N LEU A 107 -0.07 20.36 20.76
CA LEU A 107 -1.10 21.39 20.78
C LEU A 107 -2.22 21.05 21.78
N ILE A 108 -2.50 19.76 21.97
CA ILE A 108 -3.55 19.26 22.88
C ILE A 108 -2.91 18.39 23.97
N ASP A 109 -3.21 18.69 25.23
CA ASP A 109 -2.84 17.83 26.36
C ASP A 109 -3.83 16.65 26.45
N PRO A 110 -3.38 15.38 26.41
CA PRO A 110 -4.26 14.22 26.60
C PRO A 110 -5.06 14.24 27.90
N ALA A 111 -4.62 14.97 28.94
CA ALA A 111 -5.38 15.14 30.18
C ALA A 111 -6.50 16.21 30.08
N ALA A 112 -6.42 17.13 29.13
CA ALA A 112 -7.39 18.22 28.94
C ALA A 112 -8.65 17.79 28.15
N ILE A 113 -8.67 16.55 27.67
CA ILE A 113 -9.80 15.94 26.93
C ILE A 113 -10.90 15.44 27.90
N GLY A 114 -10.67 15.51 29.22
CA GLY A 114 -11.69 15.28 30.25
C GLY A 114 -12.66 16.46 30.39
N ALA A 115 -13.96 16.16 30.38
CA ALA A 115 -15.09 17.09 30.26
C ALA A 115 -15.09 18.37 31.15
N PRO A 116 -15.78 19.45 30.69
CA PRO A 116 -16.47 19.58 29.40
C PRO A 116 -15.55 20.12 28.32
N VAL A 117 -15.47 19.40 27.19
CA VAL A 117 -14.69 19.80 26.02
C VAL A 117 -15.44 20.91 25.29
N ASN A 118 -14.85 22.11 25.21
CA ASN A 118 -15.42 23.21 24.45
C ASN A 118 -15.14 23.02 22.95
N LEU A 119 -16.17 22.66 22.20
CA LEU A 119 -16.11 22.36 20.76
C LEU A 119 -15.54 23.51 19.92
N THR A 120 -15.78 24.76 20.31
CA THR A 120 -15.26 25.93 19.61
C THR A 120 -13.74 26.03 19.78
N VAL A 121 -13.25 25.83 21.00
CA VAL A 121 -11.82 25.85 21.31
C VAL A 121 -11.12 24.66 20.67
N LEU A 122 -11.72 23.47 20.73
CA LEU A 122 -11.17 22.29 20.09
C LEU A 122 -11.10 22.45 18.56
N GLY A 123 -12.11 23.06 17.95
CA GLY A 123 -12.12 23.38 16.52
C GLY A 123 -11.03 24.35 16.10
N GLU A 124 -10.77 25.38 16.90
CA GLU A 124 -9.65 26.31 16.67
C GLU A 124 -8.28 25.62 16.80
N MET A 125 -8.11 24.76 17.82
CA MET A 125 -6.86 24.00 18.03
C MET A 125 -6.60 22.98 16.91
N LEU A 126 -7.64 22.31 16.45
CA LEU A 126 -7.57 21.38 15.32
C LEU A 126 -7.32 22.13 13.99
N GLY A 127 -7.92 23.31 13.82
CA GLY A 127 -7.61 24.19 12.69
C GLY A 127 -6.14 24.61 12.63
N GLN A 128 -5.52 24.90 13.79
CA GLN A 128 -4.07 25.18 13.87
C GLN A 128 -3.21 23.96 13.52
N ALA A 129 -3.71 22.74 13.76
CA ALA A 129 -3.06 21.49 13.34
C ALA A 129 -3.28 21.16 11.84
N GLY A 130 -3.95 22.05 11.08
CA GLY A 130 -4.26 21.85 9.66
C GLY A 130 -5.49 20.97 9.40
N VAL A 131 -6.29 20.71 10.43
CA VAL A 131 -7.50 19.87 10.35
C VAL A 131 -8.70 20.79 10.13
N ILE A 132 -9.27 20.74 8.93
CA ILE A 132 -10.46 21.51 8.60
C ILE A 132 -11.68 20.70 9.05
N LEU A 133 -12.36 21.21 10.07
CA LEU A 133 -13.62 20.65 10.53
C LEU A 133 -14.76 21.23 9.70
N GLY A 134 -15.65 20.36 9.23
CA GLY A 134 -16.92 20.77 8.61
C GLY A 134 -17.83 21.47 9.62
N SER A 135 -18.81 22.24 9.12
CA SER A 135 -19.79 22.94 9.96
C SER A 135 -20.66 21.95 10.74
N GLU A 136 -20.82 22.23 12.03
CA GLU A 136 -21.66 21.52 13.03
C GLU A 136 -21.25 20.06 13.31
N ILE A 137 -20.15 19.89 14.05
CA ILE A 137 -19.84 18.61 14.70
C ILE A 137 -20.85 18.40 15.82
N GLN A 138 -21.65 17.34 15.72
CA GLN A 138 -22.53 16.91 16.80
C GLN A 138 -21.69 16.37 17.97
N ASP A 139 -22.12 16.64 19.21
CA ASP A 139 -21.44 16.19 20.43
C ASP A 139 -21.20 14.67 20.44
N SER A 140 -22.15 13.90 19.90
CA SER A 140 -22.08 12.45 19.76
C SER A 140 -20.94 12.01 18.84
N THR A 141 -20.72 12.70 17.71
CA THR A 141 -19.62 12.41 16.77
C THR A 141 -18.27 12.69 17.42
N LEU A 142 -18.16 13.75 18.22
CA LEU A 142 -16.93 14.05 18.96
C LEU A 142 -16.64 12.97 20.01
N ILE A 143 -17.64 12.53 20.78
CA ILE A 143 -17.45 11.50 21.80
C ILE A 143 -16.94 10.20 21.18
N LEU A 144 -17.52 9.76 20.06
CA LEU A 144 -17.06 8.58 19.34
C LEU A 144 -15.65 8.76 18.76
N ALA A 145 -15.30 9.97 18.29
CA ALA A 145 -13.95 10.28 17.85
C ALA A 145 -12.94 10.22 19.00
N LEU A 146 -13.30 10.71 20.20
CA LEU A 146 -12.45 10.61 21.39
C LEU A 146 -12.26 9.17 21.86
N GLU A 147 -13.32 8.34 21.83
CA GLU A 147 -13.19 6.89 22.09
C GLU A 147 -12.25 6.25 21.05
N MET A 148 -12.35 6.65 19.78
CA MET A 148 -11.47 6.17 18.72
C MET A 148 -10.01 6.53 18.97
N VAL A 149 -9.72 7.74 19.45
CA VAL A 149 -8.36 8.17 19.83
C VAL A 149 -7.82 7.31 20.98
N GLU A 150 -8.59 7.13 22.06
CA GLU A 150 -8.18 6.33 23.22
C GLU A 150 -7.92 4.86 22.83
N ARG A 151 -8.81 4.28 22.03
CA ARG A 151 -8.64 2.93 21.48
C ARG A 151 -7.40 2.83 20.62
N THR A 152 -7.15 3.80 19.73
CA THR A 152 -5.95 3.83 18.87
C THR A 152 -4.68 3.78 19.71
N GLN A 153 -4.60 4.60 20.77
CA GLN A 153 -3.43 4.66 21.66
C GLN A 153 -3.24 3.36 22.44
N THR A 154 -4.33 2.78 22.94
CA THR A 154 -4.30 1.50 23.67
C THR A 154 -3.83 0.37 22.75
N PHE A 155 -4.41 0.26 21.55
CA PHE A 155 -4.03 -0.74 20.55
C PHE A 155 -2.58 -0.57 20.10
N HIS A 156 -2.15 0.67 19.84
CA HIS A 156 -0.77 0.95 19.49
C HIS A 156 0.21 0.52 20.62
N THR A 157 -0.14 0.79 21.88
CA THR A 157 0.68 0.40 23.04
C THR A 157 0.75 -1.13 23.18
N LEU A 158 -0.39 -1.82 23.02
CA LEU A 158 -0.45 -3.28 23.03
C LEU A 158 0.41 -3.88 21.91
N LEU A 159 0.32 -3.35 20.69
CA LEU A 159 1.17 -3.77 19.57
C LEU A 159 2.66 -3.70 19.95
N VAL A 160 3.11 -2.56 20.46
CA VAL A 160 4.52 -2.35 20.83
C VAL A 160 4.95 -3.36 21.89
N VAL A 161 4.17 -3.49 22.97
CA VAL A 161 4.51 -4.37 24.10
C VAL A 161 4.55 -5.83 23.65
N VAL A 162 3.49 -6.30 22.97
CA VAL A 162 3.40 -7.70 22.53
C VAL A 162 4.50 -8.03 21.51
N THR A 163 4.78 -7.12 20.58
CA THR A 163 5.81 -7.33 19.56
C THR A 163 7.21 -7.36 20.15
N LEU A 164 7.55 -6.43 21.05
CA LEU A 164 8.86 -6.42 21.72
C LEU A 164 9.02 -7.62 22.66
N ALA A 165 7.99 -7.98 23.42
CA ALA A 165 8.01 -9.16 24.27
C ALA A 165 8.25 -10.43 23.43
N THR A 166 7.54 -10.58 22.31
CA THR A 166 7.73 -11.71 21.39
C THR A 166 9.15 -11.73 20.81
N ALA A 167 9.70 -10.58 20.44
CA ALA A 167 11.08 -10.47 19.94
C ALA A 167 12.11 -10.90 21.00
N LEU A 168 11.95 -10.44 22.25
CA LEU A 168 12.85 -10.78 23.35
C LEU A 168 12.74 -12.25 23.77
N ILE A 169 11.53 -12.81 23.79
CA ILE A 169 11.30 -14.25 24.03
C ILE A 169 11.95 -15.07 22.91
N GLY A 170 11.79 -14.63 21.66
CA GLY A 170 12.43 -15.23 20.49
C GLY A 170 13.96 -15.22 20.58
N LEU A 171 14.54 -14.09 21.00
CA LEU A 171 15.98 -13.96 21.24
C LEU A 171 16.45 -14.90 22.35
N ALA A 172 15.77 -14.91 23.49
CA ALA A 172 16.13 -15.73 24.65
C ALA A 172 16.08 -17.23 24.30
N THR A 173 14.98 -17.68 23.71
CA THR A 173 14.81 -19.08 23.30
C THR A 173 15.80 -19.50 22.22
N GLY A 174 16.06 -18.65 21.23
CA GLY A 174 17.09 -18.86 20.21
C GLY A 174 18.48 -19.00 20.85
N TYR A 175 18.85 -18.06 21.72
CA TYR A 175 20.14 -18.07 22.42
C TYR A 175 20.31 -19.31 23.30
N MET A 176 19.27 -19.74 24.02
CA MET A 176 19.31 -20.93 24.87
C MET A 176 19.50 -22.22 24.06
N ARG A 177 18.85 -22.34 22.89
CA ARG A 177 18.91 -23.54 22.03
C ARG A 177 20.23 -23.70 21.30
N VAL A 178 20.97 -22.62 21.05
CA VAL A 178 22.25 -22.67 20.34
C VAL A 178 23.31 -23.42 21.16
N SER A 179 23.86 -24.47 20.55
CA SER A 179 25.00 -25.25 21.04
C SER A 179 25.91 -25.69 19.88
N PRO A 180 27.20 -26.03 20.11
CA PRO A 180 28.12 -26.44 19.03
C PRO A 180 27.65 -27.64 18.19
N ARG A 181 26.86 -28.53 18.79
CA ARG A 181 26.30 -29.73 18.14
C ARG A 181 24.96 -29.47 17.44
N PHE A 182 24.37 -28.29 17.60
CA PHE A 182 23.07 -27.96 17.01
C PHE A 182 23.16 -27.79 15.48
N TRP A 183 22.16 -28.31 14.77
CA TRP A 183 22.04 -28.28 13.31
C TRP A 183 21.49 -26.94 12.80
N ALA A 184 22.20 -25.85 13.09
CA ALA A 184 21.75 -24.49 12.77
C ALA A 184 21.49 -24.27 11.27
N ARG A 185 22.32 -24.85 10.40
CA ARG A 185 22.17 -24.72 8.93
C ARG A 185 20.80 -25.21 8.46
N ASN A 186 20.41 -26.43 8.82
CA ASN A 186 19.16 -27.04 8.36
C ASN A 186 17.93 -26.24 8.83
N MET A 187 17.98 -25.67 10.03
CA MET A 187 16.88 -24.86 10.56
C MET A 187 16.74 -23.52 9.83
N VAL A 188 17.86 -22.86 9.55
CA VAL A 188 17.89 -21.62 8.76
C VAL A 188 17.44 -21.87 7.32
N GLU A 189 17.90 -22.95 6.69
CA GLU A 189 17.48 -23.32 5.33
C GLU A 189 15.97 -23.60 5.26
N ARG A 190 15.40 -24.29 6.26
CA ARG A 190 13.94 -24.48 6.36
C ARG A 190 13.19 -23.15 6.50
N ALA A 191 13.71 -22.20 7.26
CA ALA A 191 13.09 -20.88 7.40
C ALA A 191 13.11 -20.10 6.08
N TYR A 192 14.22 -20.13 5.33
CA TYR A 192 14.30 -19.52 4.00
C TYR A 192 13.36 -20.19 3.00
N LEU A 193 13.29 -21.52 2.99
CA LEU A 193 12.33 -22.24 2.15
C LEU A 193 10.89 -21.89 2.52
N GLY A 194 10.56 -21.79 3.81
CA GLY A 194 9.24 -21.34 4.26
C GLY A 194 8.89 -19.93 3.78
N LEU A 195 9.84 -18.98 3.86
CA LEU A 195 9.65 -17.62 3.35
C LEU A 195 9.41 -17.61 1.83
N LEU A 196 10.19 -18.38 1.07
CA LEU A 196 10.03 -18.49 -0.38
C LEU A 196 8.69 -19.13 -0.76
N ILE A 197 8.26 -20.17 -0.04
CA ILE A 197 6.95 -20.81 -0.24
C ILE A 197 5.81 -19.82 0.07
N LEU A 198 5.92 -19.05 1.16
CA LEU A 198 4.92 -18.03 1.49
C LEU A 198 4.86 -16.93 0.42
N ALA A 199 6.01 -16.42 -0.02
CA ALA A 199 6.08 -15.39 -1.06
C ALA A 199 5.49 -15.88 -2.40
N ALA A 200 5.85 -17.10 -2.81
CA ALA A 200 5.26 -17.73 -3.99
C ALA A 200 3.76 -17.99 -3.82
N GLY A 201 3.33 -18.42 -2.63
CA GLY A 201 1.94 -18.62 -2.29
C GLY A 201 1.12 -17.34 -2.42
N VAL A 202 1.59 -16.22 -1.86
CA VAL A 202 0.95 -14.90 -2.00
C VAL A 202 0.80 -14.53 -3.47
N ALA A 203 1.86 -14.64 -4.27
CA ALA A 203 1.79 -14.32 -5.70
C ALA A 203 0.77 -15.20 -6.46
N ILE A 204 0.74 -16.51 -6.17
CA ILE A 204 -0.20 -17.45 -6.78
C ILE A 204 -1.63 -17.11 -6.36
N PHE A 205 -1.90 -16.93 -5.07
CA PHE A 205 -3.24 -16.60 -4.57
C PHE A 205 -3.73 -15.24 -5.08
N THR A 206 -2.86 -14.24 -5.19
CA THR A 206 -3.21 -12.95 -5.81
C THR A 206 -3.57 -13.15 -7.28
N THR A 207 -2.78 -13.94 -8.03
CA THR A 207 -3.08 -14.20 -9.45
C THR A 207 -4.41 -14.93 -9.61
N VAL A 208 -4.64 -15.97 -8.81
CA VAL A 208 -5.93 -16.70 -8.79
C VAL A 208 -7.07 -15.75 -8.41
N GLY A 209 -6.87 -14.90 -7.41
CA GLY A 209 -7.85 -13.89 -6.99
C GLY A 209 -8.20 -12.91 -8.11
N ILE A 210 -7.20 -12.40 -8.84
CA ILE A 210 -7.41 -11.52 -10.00
C ILE A 210 -8.18 -12.26 -11.10
N VAL A 211 -7.78 -13.48 -11.44
CA VAL A 211 -8.46 -14.28 -12.48
C VAL A 211 -9.91 -14.56 -12.09
N LEU A 212 -10.16 -14.98 -10.85
CA LEU A 212 -11.51 -15.24 -10.36
C LEU A 212 -12.34 -13.96 -10.29
N SER A 213 -11.78 -12.85 -9.82
CA SER A 213 -12.46 -11.55 -9.80
C SER A 213 -12.85 -11.12 -11.22
N MET A 214 -11.93 -11.17 -12.18
CA MET A 214 -12.21 -10.85 -13.58
C MET A 214 -13.27 -11.80 -14.17
N LEU A 215 -13.21 -13.10 -13.83
CA LEU A 215 -14.16 -14.08 -14.31
C LEU A 215 -15.57 -13.81 -13.77
N PHE A 216 -15.72 -13.56 -12.47
CA PHE A 216 -17.02 -13.25 -11.88
C PHE A 216 -17.62 -11.97 -12.43
N GLU A 217 -16.81 -10.91 -12.59
CA GLU A 217 -17.32 -9.67 -13.19
C GLU A 217 -17.64 -9.82 -14.68
N THR A 218 -16.91 -10.67 -15.40
CA THR A 218 -17.25 -11.02 -16.79
C THR A 218 -18.57 -11.78 -16.87
N ILE A 219 -18.81 -12.73 -15.96
CA ILE A 219 -20.08 -13.48 -15.90
C ILE A 219 -21.24 -12.54 -15.56
N ASN A 220 -21.05 -11.64 -14.59
CA ASN A 220 -22.05 -10.64 -14.21
C ASN A 220 -22.35 -9.69 -15.39
N PHE A 221 -21.30 -9.20 -16.07
CA PHE A 221 -21.43 -8.37 -17.26
C PHE A 221 -22.27 -9.04 -18.35
N PHE A 222 -22.00 -10.30 -18.68
CA PHE A 222 -22.79 -11.04 -19.68
C PHE A 222 -24.17 -11.49 -19.20
N GLY A 223 -24.45 -11.38 -17.89
CA GLY A 223 -25.81 -11.46 -17.36
C GLY A 223 -26.65 -10.21 -17.63
N LEU A 224 -25.99 -9.06 -17.81
CA LEU A 224 -26.62 -7.77 -18.10
C LEU A 224 -26.65 -7.44 -19.60
N HIS A 225 -25.61 -7.83 -20.35
CA HIS A 225 -25.47 -7.56 -21.79
C HIS A 225 -25.29 -8.87 -22.57
N ASP A 226 -25.98 -9.03 -23.70
CA ASP A 226 -25.81 -10.23 -24.52
C ASP A 226 -24.39 -10.32 -25.08
N TRP A 227 -23.75 -11.48 -24.91
CA TRP A 227 -22.40 -11.73 -25.41
C TRP A 227 -22.29 -11.59 -26.93
N ARG A 228 -23.37 -11.83 -27.68
CA ARG A 228 -23.39 -11.66 -29.13
C ARG A 228 -23.31 -10.19 -29.51
N ASP A 229 -24.06 -9.34 -28.82
CA ASP A 229 -24.03 -7.89 -29.08
C ASP A 229 -22.68 -7.29 -28.67
N PHE A 230 -22.07 -7.81 -27.59
CA PHE A 230 -20.71 -7.45 -27.20
C PHE A 230 -19.67 -7.82 -28.28
N PHE A 231 -19.67 -9.05 -28.80
CA PHE A 231 -18.65 -9.51 -29.75
C PHE A 231 -18.91 -9.13 -31.20
N PHE A 232 -20.17 -9.03 -31.62
CA PHE A 232 -20.58 -8.84 -33.01
C PHE A 232 -21.30 -7.52 -33.28
N GLY A 233 -21.59 -6.73 -32.25
CA GLY A 233 -22.15 -5.39 -32.40
C GLY A 233 -21.20 -4.45 -33.15
N LEU A 234 -21.77 -3.49 -33.85
CA LEU A 234 -21.02 -2.52 -34.67
C LEU A 234 -20.97 -1.12 -34.08
N ASN A 235 -21.62 -0.93 -32.93
CA ASN A 235 -21.73 0.36 -32.27
C ASN A 235 -21.07 0.30 -30.88
N TRP A 236 -20.41 1.40 -30.53
CA TRP A 236 -19.91 1.65 -29.19
C TRP A 236 -20.53 2.95 -28.70
N ALA A 237 -21.63 2.85 -27.94
CA ALA A 237 -22.40 3.96 -27.41
C ALA A 237 -22.72 3.70 -25.92
N PRO A 238 -21.74 3.93 -25.02
CA PRO A 238 -21.97 3.79 -23.58
C PRO A 238 -23.01 4.82 -23.11
N SER A 239 -24.08 4.34 -22.47
CA SER A 239 -25.13 5.17 -21.88
C SER A 239 -25.22 4.90 -20.38
N PHE A 240 -25.54 5.95 -19.60
CA PHE A 240 -25.83 5.80 -18.17
C PHE A 240 -27.27 5.32 -17.90
N GLN A 241 -28.07 5.12 -18.96
CA GLN A 241 -29.41 4.52 -18.95
C GLN A 241 -29.33 3.09 -19.51
N ASP A 242 -30.36 2.27 -19.27
CA ASP A 242 -30.39 0.81 -19.54
C ASP A 242 -30.09 0.38 -21.00
N ASP A 243 -29.99 1.31 -21.96
CA ASP A 243 -29.70 1.06 -23.38
C ASP A 243 -28.22 1.31 -23.75
N SER A 244 -27.27 0.76 -23.00
CA SER A 244 -25.83 0.91 -23.29
C SER A 244 -25.36 -0.09 -24.36
N GLU A 245 -24.88 0.39 -25.51
CA GLU A 245 -24.32 -0.45 -26.58
C GLU A 245 -22.80 -0.60 -26.42
N LEU A 246 -22.35 -1.76 -25.94
CA LEU A 246 -20.95 -2.00 -25.56
C LEU A 246 -20.27 -3.05 -26.44
N ALA A 247 -20.11 -2.79 -27.75
CA ALA A 247 -19.45 -3.73 -28.65
C ALA A 247 -17.92 -3.59 -28.72
N ILE A 248 -17.20 -4.71 -28.73
CA ILE A 248 -15.73 -4.74 -28.78
C ILE A 248 -15.16 -4.47 -30.19
N LEU A 249 -15.90 -4.79 -31.25
CA LEU A 249 -15.45 -4.67 -32.63
C LEU A 249 -15.03 -3.24 -33.02
N PRO A 250 -15.82 -2.19 -32.75
CA PRO A 250 -15.42 -0.82 -33.02
C PRO A 250 -14.17 -0.38 -32.25
N LEU A 251 -13.99 -0.86 -31.02
CA LEU A 251 -12.81 -0.55 -30.20
C LEU A 251 -11.55 -1.22 -30.76
N LEU A 252 -11.64 -2.50 -31.16
CA LEU A 252 -10.54 -3.21 -31.80
C LEU A 252 -10.19 -2.56 -33.13
N TRP A 253 -11.19 -2.23 -33.94
CA TRP A 253 -10.98 -1.56 -35.21
C TRP A 253 -10.38 -0.16 -35.04
N GLY A 254 -10.89 0.65 -34.11
CA GLY A 254 -10.35 1.97 -33.81
C GLY A 254 -8.89 1.91 -33.36
N THR A 255 -8.57 0.97 -32.47
CA THR A 255 -7.19 0.74 -32.00
C THR A 255 -6.27 0.33 -33.15
N LEU A 256 -6.71 -0.62 -33.98
CA LEU A 256 -5.92 -1.11 -35.11
C LEU A 256 -5.75 -0.02 -36.17
N TYR A 257 -6.82 0.68 -36.52
CA TYR A 257 -6.84 1.77 -37.49
C TYR A 257 -5.86 2.89 -37.09
N ILE A 258 -5.99 3.41 -35.86
CA ILE A 258 -5.11 4.46 -35.34
C ILE A 258 -3.66 3.95 -35.31
N SER A 259 -3.43 2.72 -34.86
CA SER A 259 -2.08 2.14 -34.80
C SER A 259 -1.43 2.00 -36.18
N ILE A 260 -2.19 1.55 -37.19
CA ILE A 260 -1.69 1.41 -38.57
C ILE A 260 -1.35 2.78 -39.15
N VAL A 261 -2.23 3.76 -39.02
CA VAL A 261 -1.99 5.13 -39.51
C VAL A 261 -0.79 5.74 -38.79
N ALA A 262 -0.70 5.59 -37.46
CA ALA A 262 0.41 6.06 -36.67
C ALA A 262 1.73 5.42 -37.10
N LEU A 263 1.77 4.10 -37.30
CA LEU A 263 2.97 3.40 -37.79
C LEU A 263 3.35 3.82 -39.20
N PHE A 264 2.38 4.02 -40.09
CA PHE A 264 2.62 4.44 -41.46
C PHE A 264 3.30 5.83 -41.53
N VAL A 265 3.05 6.70 -40.55
CA VAL A 265 3.70 8.01 -40.47
C VAL A 265 4.98 7.96 -39.62
N ALA A 266 4.93 7.34 -38.44
CA ALA A 266 6.03 7.33 -37.49
C ALA A 266 7.22 6.49 -37.96
N VAL A 267 6.98 5.33 -38.58
CA VAL A 267 8.06 4.43 -39.02
C VAL A 267 8.91 5.07 -40.11
N PRO A 268 8.37 5.61 -41.23
CA PRO A 268 9.19 6.25 -42.24
C PRO A 268 9.94 7.47 -41.72
N ILE A 269 9.27 8.35 -40.97
CA ILE A 269 9.92 9.56 -40.42
C ILE A 269 11.02 9.19 -39.45
N GLY A 270 10.75 8.25 -38.52
CA GLY A 270 11.73 7.78 -37.55
C GLY A 270 12.92 7.10 -38.22
N LEU A 271 12.68 6.24 -39.22
CA LEU A 271 13.73 5.54 -39.95
C LEU A 271 14.60 6.50 -40.77
N PHE A 272 14.01 7.44 -41.51
CA PHE A 272 14.78 8.42 -42.28
C PHE A 272 15.54 9.39 -41.38
N ALA A 273 14.95 9.81 -40.26
CA ALA A 273 15.65 10.63 -39.27
C ALA A 273 16.86 9.88 -38.68
N ALA A 274 16.69 8.59 -38.38
CA ALA A 274 17.78 7.74 -37.86
C ALA A 274 18.91 7.59 -38.89
N ILE A 275 18.59 7.27 -40.15
CA ILE A 275 19.57 7.13 -41.25
C ILE A 275 20.30 8.44 -41.50
N TYR A 276 19.58 9.56 -41.57
CA TYR A 276 20.20 10.88 -41.75
C TYR A 276 21.17 11.20 -40.61
N LEU A 277 20.74 10.98 -39.37
CA LEU A 277 21.56 11.28 -38.20
C LEU A 277 22.77 10.35 -38.07
N SER A 278 22.69 9.10 -38.55
CA SER A 278 23.77 8.12 -38.49
C SER A 278 24.80 8.29 -39.62
N GLU A 279 24.36 8.52 -40.85
CA GLU A 279 25.22 8.48 -42.04
C GLU A 279 25.55 9.87 -42.62
N TYR A 280 24.63 10.84 -42.53
CA TYR A 280 24.72 12.09 -43.31
C TYR A 280 24.89 13.35 -42.48
N ALA A 281 24.47 13.35 -41.21
CA ALA A 281 24.48 14.54 -40.37
C ALA A 281 25.90 15.00 -39.98
N SER A 282 26.17 16.31 -40.12
CA SER A 282 27.42 16.91 -39.64
C SER A 282 27.48 16.89 -38.11
N ARG A 283 28.70 17.00 -37.55
CA ARG A 283 28.93 16.92 -36.10
C ARG A 283 28.06 17.89 -35.29
N SER A 284 27.85 19.11 -35.80
CA SER A 284 27.04 20.14 -35.14
C SER A 284 25.54 19.82 -35.13
N VAL A 285 25.01 19.27 -36.22
CA VAL A 285 23.59 18.85 -36.29
C VAL A 285 23.35 17.69 -35.34
N ARG A 286 24.24 16.69 -35.33
CA ARG A 286 24.13 15.55 -34.43
C ARG A 286 24.21 15.95 -32.96
N SER A 287 25.10 16.88 -32.59
CA SER A 287 25.24 17.34 -31.20
C SER A 287 24.00 18.04 -30.64
N PHE A 288 23.14 18.60 -31.48
CA PHE A 288 21.90 19.25 -31.06
C PHE A 288 20.68 18.33 -31.19
N ALA A 289 20.51 17.67 -32.35
CA ALA A 289 19.34 16.86 -32.63
C ALA A 289 19.25 15.62 -31.74
N LYS A 290 20.39 14.98 -31.42
CA LYS A 290 20.38 13.75 -30.62
C LYS A 290 19.88 13.98 -29.18
N PRO A 291 20.40 14.96 -28.41
CA PRO A 291 19.82 15.29 -27.11
C PRO A 291 18.35 15.71 -27.18
N LEU A 292 17.94 16.44 -28.21
CA LEU A 292 16.54 16.87 -28.36
C LEU A 292 15.59 15.67 -28.53
N LEU A 293 15.99 14.67 -29.33
CA LEU A 293 15.23 13.43 -29.50
C LEU A 293 15.17 12.61 -28.20
N GLU A 294 16.27 12.56 -27.44
CA GLU A 294 16.31 11.89 -26.13
C GLU A 294 15.38 12.58 -25.11
N VAL A 295 15.33 13.92 -25.10
CA VAL A 295 14.41 14.70 -24.26
C VAL A 295 12.95 14.46 -24.69
N LEU A 296 12.65 14.50 -25.98
CA LEU A 296 11.30 14.23 -26.51
C LEU A 296 10.83 12.81 -26.14
N ALA A 297 11.71 11.82 -26.18
CA ALA A 297 11.37 10.45 -25.78
C ALA A 297 11.12 10.32 -24.26
N GLY A 298 11.67 11.22 -23.44
CA GLY A 298 11.49 11.23 -21.99
C GLY A 298 10.22 11.95 -21.51
N ILE A 299 9.52 12.68 -22.39
CA ILE A 299 8.26 13.35 -22.02
C ILE A 299 7.17 12.30 -21.80
N PRO A 300 6.43 12.34 -20.67
CA PRO A 300 5.32 11.42 -20.41
C PRO A 300 4.26 11.49 -21.52
N THR A 301 3.77 10.32 -21.96
CA THR A 301 2.78 10.20 -23.04
C THR A 301 1.50 10.99 -22.78
N ILE A 302 1.10 11.13 -21.51
CA ILE A 302 -0.07 11.92 -21.11
C ILE A 302 0.05 13.41 -21.47
N VAL A 303 1.26 13.97 -21.44
CA VAL A 303 1.51 15.37 -21.80
C VAL A 303 1.29 15.58 -23.29
N TYR A 304 1.77 14.65 -24.13
CA TYR A 304 1.51 14.67 -25.57
C TYR A 304 0.03 14.52 -25.89
N GLY A 305 -0.68 13.63 -25.19
CA GLY A 305 -2.12 13.45 -25.35
C GLY A 305 -2.90 14.72 -25.02
N LEU A 306 -2.60 15.36 -23.87
CA LEU A 306 -3.26 16.60 -23.47
C LEU A 306 -2.92 17.76 -24.41
N PHE A 307 -1.66 17.90 -24.82
CA PHE A 307 -1.24 18.88 -25.82
C PHE A 307 -2.01 18.69 -27.13
N ALA A 308 -2.12 17.46 -27.61
CA ALA A 308 -2.84 17.17 -28.85
C ALA A 308 -4.32 17.51 -28.74
N LEU A 309 -4.96 17.20 -27.60
CA LEU A 309 -6.36 17.54 -27.36
C LEU A 309 -6.58 19.06 -27.30
N ILE A 310 -5.72 19.81 -26.60
CA ILE A 310 -5.87 21.27 -26.45
C ILE A 310 -5.57 21.99 -27.78
N VAL A 311 -4.55 21.54 -28.51
CA VAL A 311 -4.08 22.21 -29.73
C VAL A 311 -4.85 21.77 -30.96
N PHE A 312 -5.05 20.47 -31.18
CA PHE A 312 -5.71 19.94 -32.37
C PHE A 312 -7.21 19.69 -32.17
N GLY A 313 -7.65 19.46 -30.93
CA GLY A 313 -9.07 19.20 -30.62
C GLY A 313 -10.04 20.29 -31.12
N PRO A 314 -9.73 21.60 -31.02
CA PRO A 314 -10.61 22.65 -31.57
C PRO A 314 -10.80 22.62 -33.10
N PHE A 315 -10.01 21.82 -33.82
CA PHE A 315 -10.02 21.73 -35.29
C PHE A 315 -10.63 20.42 -35.82
N LEU A 316 -11.08 19.51 -34.95
CA LEU A 316 -11.69 18.22 -35.26
C LEU A 316 -13.19 18.22 -34.93
#